data_AF-A0A7U9RSC9-F1
#
_entry.id   AF-A0A7U9RSC9-F1
#
_cell.length_a   1.000
_cell.length_b   1.000
_cell.length_c   1.000
_cell.angle_alpha   90.00
_cell.angle_beta   90.00
_cell.angle_gamma   90.00
#
_symmetry.space_group_name_H-M   'P 1'
#
loop_
_entity.id
_entity.type
_entity.pdbx_description
1 polymer ?
#
loop_
_entity_poly.entity_id
_entity_poly.type
_entity_poly.pdbx_seq_one_letter_code
_entity_poly.pdbx_strand_id
1 'polypeptide(L)'
;MGYQNNLLIRTSLSDEGVIGKRKFSYQSPDMIVHTQVQNPDEYFKENYDKDVTMPLDKNSGTNFIYVRGKNKAANNMATKGYVWLYCCGSSLFMKPSLWSSKKVFTADGESCAFISSDKQNDIAVIDTPFLLNGLNNQYFCMVVIVTDEKKECIPPDFASYDQFNYWVRTNIGVAVRNFNVIKGSTIYDFQRLDALSNPGDEDEPAMIQVKWTGLPDGYTVGVKCDALPDLEKSVKSSEKTRMLAAATVVPAGFDGYVETFVYNNDGKVELPENALIETKFLTSVSFNHKCYPFGRTLQELGLEPAEHIGLTETSKLVLTGECSTIFV
;
A
#
# COMPACT_ATOMS: atom_id res chain seq x y z
N MET A 1 7.12 -30.01 -9.85
CA MET A 1 5.73 -29.55 -10.06
C MET A 1 5.82 -28.17 -10.67
N GLY A 2 5.25 -27.96 -11.85
CA GLY A 2 5.31 -26.67 -12.55
C GLY A 2 4.35 -25.68 -11.92
N TYR A 3 4.71 -24.40 -11.94
CA TYR A 3 3.83 -23.31 -11.51
C TYR A 3 2.74 -23.17 -12.58
N GLN A 4 1.58 -23.78 -12.35
CA GLN A 4 0.45 -23.81 -13.29
C GLN A 4 -0.48 -22.62 -13.08
N ASN A 5 0.04 -21.39 -13.12
CA ASN A 5 -0.83 -20.22 -13.22
C ASN A 5 -0.79 -19.66 -14.65
N ASN A 6 -1.95 -19.27 -15.17
CA ASN A 6 -2.11 -18.66 -16.48
C ASN A 6 -1.89 -17.14 -16.48
N LEU A 7 -1.55 -16.54 -15.35
CA LEU A 7 -1.18 -15.14 -15.22
C LEU A 7 0.29 -14.96 -15.58
N LEU A 8 0.54 -14.19 -16.62
CA LEU A 8 1.87 -13.72 -16.97
C LEU A 8 2.25 -12.53 -16.08
N ILE A 9 3.30 -12.71 -15.30
CA ILE A 9 4.06 -11.61 -14.70
C ILE A 9 5.28 -11.38 -15.58
N ARG A 10 5.34 -10.25 -16.26
CA ARG A 10 6.41 -10.00 -17.23
C ARG A 10 7.75 -9.85 -16.56
N THR A 11 8.79 -10.39 -17.19
CA THR A 11 10.18 -10.08 -16.80
C THR A 11 10.66 -8.75 -17.40
N SER A 12 10.03 -8.27 -18.48
CA SER A 12 10.35 -7.01 -19.16
C SER A 12 9.13 -6.50 -19.95
N LEU A 13 9.10 -5.23 -20.36
CA LEU A 13 7.94 -4.68 -21.09
C LEU A 13 7.60 -5.40 -22.41
N SER A 14 8.58 -6.09 -23.01
CA SER A 14 8.44 -6.87 -24.24
C SER A 14 8.17 -8.35 -24.01
N ASP A 15 7.97 -8.78 -22.76
CA ASP A 15 7.67 -10.17 -22.44
C ASP A 15 6.20 -10.50 -22.78
N GLU A 16 6.01 -11.30 -23.83
CA GLU A 16 4.69 -11.78 -24.27
C GLU A 16 4.25 -13.08 -23.59
N GLY A 17 5.07 -13.64 -22.68
CA GLY A 17 4.79 -14.90 -21.99
C GLY A 17 5.06 -16.14 -22.82
N VAL A 18 5.81 -16.02 -23.92
CA VAL A 18 6.18 -17.16 -24.77
C VAL A 18 7.38 -17.89 -24.17
N ILE A 19 7.12 -19.09 -23.61
CA ILE A 19 8.14 -19.96 -23.02
C ILE A 19 9.32 -20.14 -24.00
N GLY A 20 10.54 -19.99 -23.49
CA GLY A 20 11.78 -20.07 -24.28
C GLY A 20 12.18 -18.77 -25.01
N LYS A 21 11.26 -17.81 -25.17
CA LYS A 21 11.55 -16.47 -25.72
C LYS A 21 11.61 -15.37 -24.65
N ARG A 22 11.09 -15.64 -23.45
CA ARG A 22 11.15 -14.72 -22.31
C ARG A 22 12.61 -14.35 -22.02
N LYS A 23 12.93 -13.07 -22.08
CA LYS A 23 14.23 -12.55 -21.63
C LYS A 23 14.25 -12.53 -20.11
N PHE A 24 15.38 -12.82 -19.50
CA PHE A 24 15.53 -12.65 -18.06
C PHE A 24 16.00 -11.23 -17.79
N SER A 25 15.35 -10.57 -16.84
CA SER A 25 15.68 -9.22 -16.39
C SER A 25 15.31 -9.10 -14.91
N TYR A 26 16.10 -8.32 -14.17
CA TYR A 26 15.84 -7.94 -12.79
C TYR A 26 14.97 -6.67 -12.71
N GLN A 27 14.13 -6.44 -13.71
CA GLN A 27 13.37 -5.21 -13.89
C GLN A 27 11.94 -5.53 -14.37
N SER A 28 11.31 -6.53 -13.77
CA SER A 28 9.91 -6.83 -14.05
C SER A 28 9.05 -5.57 -13.94
N PRO A 29 8.34 -5.12 -14.99
CA PRO A 29 7.50 -3.93 -14.94
C PRO A 29 6.16 -4.16 -14.22
N ASP A 30 5.98 -5.37 -13.67
CA ASP A 30 4.74 -5.86 -13.09
C ASP A 30 4.83 -6.04 -11.56
N MET A 31 5.99 -5.77 -10.97
CA MET A 31 6.15 -5.45 -9.54
C MET A 31 6.42 -3.96 -9.42
N ILE A 32 5.49 -3.22 -8.83
CA ILE A 32 5.41 -1.76 -8.93
C ILE A 32 5.42 -1.16 -7.53
N VAL A 33 6.50 -0.46 -7.18
CA VAL A 33 6.46 0.46 -6.03
C VAL A 33 5.75 1.73 -6.48
N HIS A 34 4.74 2.17 -5.73
CA HIS A 34 4.02 3.41 -6.04
C HIS A 34 3.38 3.96 -4.77
N THR A 35 3.09 5.26 -4.75
CA THR A 35 2.14 5.82 -3.78
C THR A 35 0.77 5.19 -3.96
N GLN A 36 -0.11 5.34 -2.96
CA GLN A 36 -1.49 4.89 -3.10
C GLN A 36 -2.17 5.64 -4.26
N VAL A 37 -2.96 4.92 -5.05
CA VAL A 37 -3.76 5.47 -6.14
C VAL A 37 -5.23 5.16 -5.87
N GLN A 38 -6.13 6.06 -6.26
CA GLN A 38 -7.56 5.95 -5.95
C GLN A 38 -8.21 4.68 -6.50
N ASN A 39 -7.85 4.28 -7.73
CA ASN A 39 -8.28 3.03 -8.35
C ASN A 39 -7.07 2.29 -8.92
N PRO A 40 -6.41 1.41 -8.12
CA PRO A 40 -5.24 0.66 -8.57
C PRO A 40 -5.51 -0.21 -9.79
N ASP A 41 -6.69 -0.84 -9.84
CA ASP A 41 -7.08 -1.72 -10.93
C ASP A 41 -7.10 -0.96 -12.26
N GLU A 42 -7.78 0.18 -12.33
CA GLU A 42 -7.84 1.02 -13.53
C GLU A 42 -6.47 1.62 -13.88
N TYR A 43 -5.82 2.29 -12.93
CA TYR A 43 -4.57 3.02 -13.17
C TYR A 43 -3.44 2.11 -13.70
N PHE A 44 -3.25 0.94 -13.09
CA PHE A 44 -2.17 0.03 -13.48
C PHE A 44 -2.51 -0.81 -14.72
N LYS A 45 -3.79 -0.95 -15.10
CA LYS A 45 -4.18 -1.50 -16.41
C LYS A 45 -3.88 -0.52 -17.54
N GLU A 46 -4.26 0.74 -17.38
CA GLU A 46 -4.06 1.78 -18.40
C GLU A 46 -2.58 2.02 -18.73
N ASN A 47 -1.71 1.83 -17.74
CA ASN A 47 -0.26 2.01 -17.90
C ASN A 47 0.49 0.68 -18.05
N TYR A 48 -0.16 -0.38 -18.55
CA TYR A 48 0.47 -1.69 -18.73
C TYR A 48 1.66 -1.67 -19.71
N ASP A 49 1.70 -0.74 -20.65
CA ASP A 49 2.78 -0.56 -21.62
C ASP A 49 4.02 0.18 -21.06
N LYS A 50 3.99 0.64 -19.81
CA LYS A 50 5.05 1.41 -19.16
C LYS A 50 5.52 0.78 -17.85
N ASP A 51 6.76 1.05 -17.47
CA ASP A 51 7.23 0.82 -16.09
C ASP A 51 6.96 2.11 -15.29
N VAL A 52 5.92 2.08 -14.46
CA VAL A 52 5.47 3.23 -13.65
C VAL A 52 5.99 3.18 -12.21
N THR A 53 6.87 2.23 -11.89
CA THR A 53 7.42 2.12 -10.54
C THR A 53 8.18 3.37 -10.13
N MET A 54 7.91 3.84 -8.93
CA MET A 54 8.69 4.85 -8.23
C MET A 54 9.87 4.19 -7.50
N PRO A 55 10.88 4.97 -7.11
CA PRO A 55 11.89 4.50 -6.17
C PRO A 55 11.26 4.19 -4.80
N LEU A 56 11.81 3.20 -4.12
CA LEU A 56 11.44 2.84 -2.75
C LEU A 56 12.12 3.77 -1.76
N ASP A 57 11.38 4.31 -0.79
CA ASP A 57 11.94 5.17 0.24
C ASP A 57 12.41 4.36 1.46
N LYS A 58 13.73 4.37 1.69
CA LYS A 58 14.36 3.70 2.83
C LYS A 58 14.02 4.36 4.17
N ASN A 59 13.58 5.61 4.16
CA ASN A 59 13.21 6.34 5.36
C ASN A 59 11.71 6.27 5.68
N SER A 60 10.95 5.47 4.92
CA SER A 60 9.53 5.20 5.13
C SER A 60 9.28 3.74 5.52
N GLY A 61 8.43 3.54 6.52
CA GLY A 61 7.82 2.27 6.90
C GLY A 61 6.65 1.86 6.00
N THR A 62 6.16 2.76 5.14
CA THR A 62 4.95 2.58 4.31
C THR A 62 5.26 2.61 2.81
N ASN A 63 5.97 1.62 2.28
CA ASN A 63 6.14 1.48 0.83
C ASN A 63 5.14 0.47 0.26
N PHE A 64 4.16 0.93 -0.53
CA PHE A 64 3.23 0.04 -1.22
C PHE A 64 3.88 -0.61 -2.44
N ILE A 65 3.66 -1.90 -2.60
CA ILE A 65 4.08 -2.69 -3.76
C ILE A 65 2.85 -3.35 -4.37
N TYR A 66 2.49 -2.92 -5.57
CA TYR A 66 1.46 -3.53 -6.39
C TYR A 66 2.06 -4.61 -7.27
N VAL A 67 1.26 -5.62 -7.57
CA VAL A 67 1.57 -6.62 -8.59
C VAL A 67 0.43 -6.64 -9.58
N ARG A 68 0.77 -6.64 -10.87
CA ARG A 68 -0.19 -6.82 -11.96
C ARG A 68 0.24 -7.98 -12.85
N GLY A 69 -0.68 -8.54 -13.62
CA GLY A 69 -0.39 -9.63 -14.54
C GLY A 69 -1.38 -9.68 -15.70
N LYS A 70 -0.97 -10.31 -16.80
CA LYS A 70 -1.82 -10.52 -17.97
C LYS A 70 -2.37 -11.93 -17.99
N ASN A 71 -3.67 -12.09 -18.14
CA ASN A 71 -4.29 -13.39 -18.30
C ASN A 71 -3.88 -14.02 -19.65
N LYS A 72 -3.24 -15.18 -19.62
CA LYS A 72 -2.86 -15.96 -20.81
C LYS A 72 -3.68 -17.23 -20.98
N ALA A 73 -4.71 -17.45 -20.15
CA ALA A 73 -5.59 -18.60 -20.26
C ALA A 73 -6.27 -18.62 -21.65
N ALA A 74 -6.32 -19.79 -22.27
CA ALA A 74 -6.90 -19.94 -23.60
C ALA A 74 -8.44 -19.75 -23.58
N ASN A 75 -9.03 -19.51 -24.75
CA ASN A 75 -10.48 -19.52 -24.96
C ASN A 75 -11.26 -18.49 -24.11
N ASN A 76 -10.70 -17.30 -23.88
CA ASN A 76 -11.32 -16.27 -23.05
C ASN A 76 -11.68 -16.74 -21.62
N MET A 77 -10.93 -17.70 -21.08
CA MET A 77 -11.18 -18.23 -19.75
C MET A 77 -10.74 -17.26 -18.66
N ALA A 78 -11.58 -17.10 -17.64
CA ALA A 78 -11.24 -16.39 -16.42
C ALA A 78 -10.09 -17.11 -15.69
N THR A 79 -9.17 -16.35 -15.12
CA THR A 79 -8.07 -16.89 -14.32
C THR A 79 -8.02 -16.18 -12.98
N LYS A 80 -7.54 -16.90 -11.98
CA LYS A 80 -7.23 -16.34 -10.66
C LYS A 80 -5.85 -16.79 -10.21
N GLY A 81 -5.31 -16.11 -9.23
CA GLY A 81 -4.07 -16.50 -8.60
C GLY A 81 -3.89 -15.90 -7.21
N TYR A 82 -2.96 -16.50 -6.49
CA TYR A 82 -2.46 -15.99 -5.22
C TYR A 82 -1.02 -15.56 -5.44
N VAL A 83 -0.76 -14.28 -5.24
CA VAL A 83 0.53 -13.65 -5.44
C VAL A 83 1.31 -13.73 -4.14
N TRP A 84 2.53 -14.23 -4.21
CA TRP A 84 3.46 -14.30 -3.10
C TRP A 84 4.68 -13.45 -3.42
N LEU A 85 5.10 -12.61 -2.48
CA LEU A 85 6.23 -11.70 -2.65
C LEU A 85 7.29 -11.96 -1.57
N TYR A 86 8.54 -12.08 -1.98
CA TYR A 86 9.66 -12.40 -1.09
C TYR A 86 10.81 -11.42 -1.28
N CYS A 87 11.37 -10.94 -0.17
CA CYS A 87 12.62 -10.19 -0.16
C CYS A 87 13.82 -11.15 -0.26
N CYS A 88 14.74 -10.82 -1.16
CA CYS A 88 15.96 -11.59 -1.40
C CYS A 88 17.19 -10.66 -1.36
N GLY A 89 18.33 -11.19 -0.94
CA GLY A 89 19.62 -10.53 -1.18
C GLY A 89 19.99 -10.63 -2.66
N SER A 90 20.67 -9.63 -3.22
CA SER A 90 20.98 -9.58 -4.66
C SER A 90 21.78 -10.80 -5.17
N SER A 91 22.55 -11.45 -4.31
CA SER A 91 23.32 -12.68 -4.60
C SER A 91 22.60 -13.97 -4.20
N LEU A 92 21.45 -13.89 -3.54
CA LEU A 92 20.78 -15.03 -2.90
C LEU A 92 19.64 -15.61 -3.74
N PHE A 93 19.39 -15.12 -4.95
CA PHE A 93 18.32 -15.62 -5.81
C PHE A 93 18.36 -17.14 -6.03
N MET A 94 19.57 -17.72 -6.11
CA MET A 94 19.79 -19.16 -6.23
C MET A 94 19.41 -19.98 -5.00
N LYS A 95 19.13 -19.33 -3.87
CA LYS A 95 18.88 -19.94 -2.56
C LYS A 95 17.48 -19.65 -2.03
N PRO A 96 16.40 -20.17 -2.66
CA PRO A 96 15.06 -20.24 -2.08
C PRO A 96 15.00 -20.59 -0.60
N SER A 97 15.86 -21.50 -0.13
CA SER A 97 15.96 -21.84 1.29
C SER A 97 16.32 -20.65 2.20
N LEU A 98 16.94 -19.59 1.68
CA LEU A 98 17.39 -18.41 2.42
C LEU A 98 16.46 -17.20 2.30
N TRP A 99 15.60 -17.14 1.27
CA TRP A 99 14.70 -16.00 1.05
C TRP A 99 13.21 -16.33 1.22
N SER A 100 12.80 -17.59 1.16
CA SER A 100 11.38 -17.98 1.28
C SER A 100 10.75 -17.62 2.63
N SER A 101 11.55 -17.52 3.70
CA SER A 101 11.07 -17.05 5.01
C SER A 101 10.90 -15.53 5.09
N LYS A 102 11.45 -14.77 4.11
CA LYS A 102 11.44 -13.30 4.09
C LYS A 102 10.27 -12.79 3.25
N LYS A 103 9.06 -13.13 3.67
CA LYS A 103 7.83 -12.73 2.98
C LYS A 103 7.57 -11.25 3.16
N VAL A 104 7.01 -10.63 2.13
CA VAL A 104 6.36 -9.34 2.22
C VAL A 104 4.88 -9.61 2.41
N PHE A 105 4.29 -9.02 3.44
CA PHE A 105 2.86 -9.18 3.74
C PHE A 105 2.07 -8.06 3.06
N THR A 106 0.78 -8.31 2.82
CA THR A 106 -0.14 -7.27 2.37
C THR A 106 -0.27 -6.18 3.43
N ALA A 107 -0.78 -5.01 3.05
CA ALA A 107 -1.08 -3.94 4.00
C ALA A 107 -2.07 -4.38 5.10
N ASP A 108 -2.90 -5.40 4.83
CA ASP A 108 -3.82 -6.01 5.79
C ASP A 108 -3.18 -7.16 6.61
N GLY A 109 -1.89 -7.44 6.39
CA GLY A 109 -1.14 -8.46 7.12
C GLY A 109 -1.27 -9.89 6.57
N GLU A 110 -1.86 -10.10 5.39
CA GLU A 110 -1.93 -11.42 4.75
C GLU A 110 -0.60 -11.79 4.08
N SER A 111 -0.28 -13.08 4.04
CA SER A 111 0.97 -13.58 3.45
C SER A 111 0.99 -13.59 1.92
N CYS A 112 -0.15 -13.39 1.28
CA CYS A 112 -0.34 -13.36 -0.17
C CYS A 112 -1.49 -12.43 -0.53
N ALA A 113 -1.44 -11.86 -1.74
CA ALA A 113 -2.54 -11.07 -2.30
C ALA A 113 -3.32 -11.90 -3.34
N PHE A 114 -4.57 -11.55 -3.61
CA PHE A 114 -5.38 -12.22 -4.62
C PHE A 114 -5.38 -11.41 -5.91
N ILE A 115 -5.42 -12.10 -7.04
CA ILE A 115 -5.49 -11.48 -8.37
C ILE A 115 -6.45 -12.30 -9.24
N SER A 116 -7.33 -11.63 -9.97
CA SER A 116 -8.26 -12.28 -10.90
C SER A 116 -8.48 -11.45 -12.15
N SER A 117 -8.68 -12.14 -13.27
CA SER A 117 -9.02 -11.55 -14.56
C SER A 117 -10.09 -12.39 -15.24
N ASP A 118 -11.07 -11.74 -15.86
CA ASP A 118 -12.23 -12.42 -16.44
C ASP A 118 -11.98 -12.97 -17.84
N LYS A 119 -11.09 -12.34 -18.61
CA LYS A 119 -10.94 -12.62 -20.05
C LYS A 119 -9.47 -12.81 -20.43
N GLN A 120 -9.25 -13.55 -21.52
CA GLN A 120 -7.91 -13.72 -22.06
C GLN A 120 -7.32 -12.38 -22.48
N ASN A 121 -6.03 -12.20 -22.21
CA ASN A 121 -5.22 -11.00 -22.46
C ASN A 121 -5.62 -9.76 -21.66
N ASP A 122 -6.64 -9.84 -20.82
CA ASP A 122 -6.96 -8.79 -19.87
C ASP A 122 -5.85 -8.69 -18.81
N ILE A 123 -5.68 -7.48 -18.29
CA ILE A 123 -4.69 -7.16 -17.26
C ILE A 123 -5.44 -7.20 -15.94
N ALA A 124 -4.84 -7.77 -14.91
CA ALA A 124 -5.36 -7.76 -13.55
C ALA A 124 -4.31 -7.20 -12.61
N VAL A 125 -4.79 -6.60 -11.53
CA VAL A 125 -3.98 -6.05 -10.45
C VAL A 125 -4.38 -6.81 -9.17
N ILE A 126 -3.45 -6.96 -8.25
CA ILE A 126 -3.78 -7.49 -6.91
C ILE A 126 -4.80 -6.58 -6.22
N ASP A 127 -5.68 -7.18 -5.42
CA ASP A 127 -6.69 -6.48 -4.63
C ASP A 127 -6.08 -5.63 -3.52
N THR A 128 -5.20 -6.23 -2.72
CA THR A 128 -4.53 -5.57 -1.60
C THR A 128 -3.04 -5.42 -1.90
N PRO A 129 -2.46 -4.21 -1.83
CA PRO A 129 -1.04 -4.03 -2.05
C PRO A 129 -0.19 -4.70 -0.96
N PHE A 130 1.02 -5.09 -1.33
CA PHE A 130 2.05 -5.46 -0.36
C PHE A 130 2.62 -4.23 0.34
N LEU A 131 3.00 -4.37 1.60
CA LEU A 131 3.61 -3.30 2.38
C LEU A 131 5.05 -3.65 2.76
N LEU A 132 6.00 -2.83 2.32
CA LEU A 132 7.40 -2.97 2.69
C LEU A 132 7.86 -1.84 3.61
N ASN A 133 8.31 -2.22 4.80
CA ASN A 133 8.94 -1.30 5.73
C ASN A 133 10.41 -1.08 5.33
N GLY A 134 10.72 0.10 4.78
CA GLY A 134 12.07 0.50 4.36
C GLY A 134 13.02 0.78 5.51
N LEU A 135 12.50 1.18 6.68
CA LEU A 135 13.28 1.46 7.90
C LEU A 135 13.96 0.19 8.42
N ASN A 136 13.25 -0.94 8.37
CA ASN A 136 13.68 -2.21 8.96
C ASN A 136 14.19 -3.24 7.94
N ASN A 137 14.07 -2.95 6.64
CA ASN A 137 14.48 -3.89 5.60
C ASN A 137 15.83 -3.54 4.97
N GLN A 138 16.64 -4.57 4.72
CA GLN A 138 17.96 -4.46 4.08
C GLN A 138 17.96 -5.02 2.65
N TYR A 139 16.86 -5.64 2.22
CA TYR A 139 16.78 -6.41 0.98
C TYR A 139 15.70 -5.85 0.06
N PHE A 140 16.11 -5.27 -1.07
CA PHE A 140 15.20 -4.61 -2.03
C PHE A 140 15.11 -5.35 -3.36
N CYS A 141 15.69 -6.55 -3.42
CA CYS A 141 15.45 -7.48 -4.51
C CYS A 141 14.24 -8.34 -4.16
N MET A 142 13.31 -8.50 -5.09
CA MET A 142 12.09 -9.25 -4.91
C MET A 142 11.99 -10.43 -5.86
N VAL A 143 11.39 -11.50 -5.36
CA VAL A 143 10.87 -12.61 -6.16
C VAL A 143 9.35 -12.62 -5.99
N VAL A 144 8.64 -12.59 -7.11
CA VAL A 144 7.19 -12.80 -7.14
C VAL A 144 6.87 -14.16 -7.72
N ILE A 145 5.93 -14.85 -7.08
CA ILE A 145 5.42 -16.15 -7.51
C ILE A 145 3.90 -16.10 -7.45
N VAL A 146 3.24 -16.47 -8.54
CA VAL A 146 1.78 -16.62 -8.59
C VAL A 146 1.42 -18.11 -8.59
N THR A 147 0.57 -18.52 -7.67
CA THR A 147 0.01 -19.87 -7.57
C THR A 147 -1.49 -19.85 -7.89
N ASP A 148 -2.06 -20.98 -8.27
CA ASP A 148 -3.50 -21.18 -8.54
C ASP A 148 -4.31 -21.41 -7.24
N GLU A 149 -3.68 -22.02 -6.24
CA GLU A 149 -4.21 -22.24 -4.89
C GLU A 149 -3.57 -21.29 -3.87
N LYS A 150 -4.26 -21.02 -2.74
CA LYS A 150 -3.71 -20.28 -1.58
C LYS A 150 -2.71 -21.17 -0.82
N LYS A 151 -1.66 -21.59 -1.52
CA LYS A 151 -0.61 -22.47 -1.04
C LYS A 151 0.71 -22.09 -1.70
N GLU A 152 1.74 -21.93 -0.88
CA GLU A 152 3.08 -21.65 -1.39
C GLU A 152 3.61 -22.79 -2.24
N CYS A 153 4.27 -22.41 -3.33
CA CYS A 153 5.12 -23.28 -4.10
C CYS A 153 6.50 -22.63 -4.15
N ILE A 154 7.46 -23.17 -3.39
CA ILE A 154 8.84 -22.67 -3.35
C ILE A 154 9.71 -23.67 -4.12
N PRO A 155 10.57 -23.22 -5.06
CA PRO A 155 11.44 -24.14 -5.77
C PRO A 155 12.58 -24.60 -4.83
N PRO A 156 13.19 -25.78 -5.06
CA PRO A 156 14.40 -26.15 -4.37
C PRO A 156 15.55 -25.17 -4.71
N ASP A 157 16.62 -25.21 -3.91
CA ASP A 157 17.83 -24.47 -4.22
C ASP A 157 18.39 -24.80 -5.61
N PHE A 158 18.83 -23.76 -6.32
CA PHE A 158 19.40 -23.88 -7.65
C PHE A 158 20.91 -24.13 -7.55
N ALA A 159 21.42 -25.04 -8.39
CA ALA A 159 22.86 -25.35 -8.43
C ALA A 159 23.66 -24.29 -9.21
N SER A 160 23.02 -23.53 -10.10
CA SER A 160 23.64 -22.44 -10.87
C SER A 160 22.68 -21.29 -11.16
N TYR A 161 23.22 -20.12 -11.51
CA TYR A 161 22.43 -19.00 -12.02
C TYR A 161 21.69 -19.36 -13.32
N ASP A 162 22.24 -20.25 -14.14
CA ASP A 162 21.57 -20.71 -15.36
C ASP A 162 20.29 -21.49 -15.04
N GLN A 163 20.32 -22.34 -14.02
CA GLN A 163 19.13 -23.05 -13.55
C GLN A 163 18.08 -22.08 -12.98
N PHE A 164 18.51 -21.10 -12.19
CA PHE A 164 17.62 -20.06 -11.68
C PHE A 164 16.99 -19.24 -12.83
N ASN A 165 17.81 -18.79 -13.78
CA ASN A 165 17.36 -18.03 -14.95
C ASN A 165 16.41 -18.86 -15.82
N TYR A 166 16.70 -20.15 -16.02
CA TYR A 166 15.83 -21.06 -16.74
C TYR A 166 14.48 -21.22 -16.02
N TRP A 167 14.49 -21.36 -14.70
CA TRP A 167 13.28 -21.44 -13.89
C TRP A 167 12.40 -20.19 -14.06
N VAL A 168 12.96 -18.98 -13.91
CA VAL A 168 12.20 -17.73 -14.10
C VAL A 168 11.63 -17.64 -15.53
N ARG A 169 12.42 -17.99 -16.56
CA ARG A 169 11.99 -17.92 -17.97
C ARG A 169 10.93 -18.95 -18.35
N THR A 170 10.82 -20.04 -17.62
CA THR A 170 9.89 -21.14 -17.94
C THR A 170 8.60 -21.10 -17.14
N ASN A 171 8.52 -20.26 -16.10
CA ASN A 171 7.33 -20.13 -15.26
C ASN A 171 6.71 -18.74 -15.44
N ILE A 172 5.54 -18.67 -16.11
CA ILE A 172 4.93 -17.39 -16.52
C ILE A 172 4.47 -16.54 -15.34
N GLY A 173 4.06 -17.17 -14.24
CA GLY A 173 3.70 -16.51 -12.97
C GLY A 173 4.89 -16.15 -12.08
N VAL A 174 6.12 -16.17 -12.62
CA VAL A 174 7.34 -15.88 -11.85
C VAL A 174 8.10 -14.73 -12.51
N ALA A 175 8.53 -13.78 -11.69
CA ALA A 175 9.44 -12.72 -12.10
C ALA A 175 10.31 -12.26 -10.93
N VAL A 176 11.33 -11.45 -11.25
CA VAL A 176 12.21 -10.83 -10.26
C VAL A 176 12.42 -9.35 -10.56
N ARG A 177 12.64 -8.57 -9.51
CA ARG A 177 12.90 -7.14 -9.62
C ARG A 177 13.85 -6.66 -8.54
N ASN A 178 14.81 -5.82 -8.91
CA ASN A 178 15.58 -5.03 -7.98
C ASN A 178 14.98 -3.62 -7.96
N PHE A 179 14.46 -3.20 -6.80
CA PHE A 179 13.95 -1.84 -6.68
C PHE A 179 15.08 -0.83 -6.59
N ASN A 180 14.89 0.32 -7.26
CA ASN A 180 15.70 1.50 -7.00
C ASN A 180 15.32 2.04 -5.63
N VAL A 181 16.31 2.39 -4.82
CA VAL A 181 16.10 2.86 -3.46
C VAL A 181 16.60 4.28 -3.34
N ILE A 182 15.80 5.14 -2.73
CA ILE A 182 16.18 6.49 -2.32
C ILE A 182 16.19 6.58 -0.80
N LYS A 183 16.84 7.62 -0.29
CA LYS A 183 16.66 8.06 1.09
C LYS A 183 15.86 9.34 1.03
N GLY A 184 14.59 9.29 1.45
CA GLY A 184 13.74 10.45 1.57
C GLY A 184 14.34 11.51 2.50
N SER A 185 13.91 12.76 2.35
CA SER A 185 14.34 13.85 3.23
C SER A 185 13.77 13.74 4.64
N THR A 186 12.64 13.05 4.80
CA THR A 186 11.99 12.81 6.09
C THR A 186 12.36 11.43 6.60
N ILE A 187 12.71 11.33 7.87
CA ILE A 187 12.83 10.06 8.60
C ILE A 187 11.68 10.02 9.58
N TYR A 188 10.76 9.06 9.41
CA TYR A 188 9.60 8.97 10.28
C TYR A 188 9.92 8.25 11.58
N ASP A 189 9.53 8.86 12.70
CA ASP A 189 9.62 8.27 14.04
C ASP A 189 8.45 7.31 14.30
N PHE A 190 7.32 7.59 13.65
CA PHE A 190 6.13 6.75 13.67
C PHE A 190 5.34 6.90 12.38
N GLN A 191 4.85 5.77 11.86
CA GLN A 191 3.87 5.68 10.80
C GLN A 191 2.90 4.56 11.13
N ARG A 192 1.61 4.81 10.97
CA ARG A 192 0.54 3.82 11.08
C ARG A 192 -0.41 3.98 9.91
N LEU A 193 -0.74 2.86 9.28
CA LEU A 193 -1.80 2.79 8.28
C LEU A 193 -3.10 2.33 8.96
N ASP A 194 -4.16 3.07 8.70
CA ASP A 194 -5.52 2.74 9.10
C ASP A 194 -6.37 2.63 7.82
N ALA A 195 -7.16 1.56 7.68
CA ALA A 195 -8.01 1.36 6.50
C ALA A 195 -9.12 2.42 6.44
N LEU A 196 -9.38 2.92 5.23
CA LEU A 196 -10.46 3.85 4.92
C LEU A 196 -11.21 3.33 3.69
N SER A 197 -12.50 3.06 3.86
CA SER A 197 -13.36 2.60 2.77
C SER A 197 -14.68 3.38 2.75
N ASN A 198 -15.15 3.67 1.55
CA ASN A 198 -16.51 4.06 1.26
C ASN A 198 -17.14 3.01 0.33
N PRO A 199 -17.81 1.98 0.87
CA PRO A 199 -18.44 0.94 0.06
C PRO A 199 -19.77 1.39 -0.56
N GLY A 200 -20.18 2.64 -0.34
CA GLY A 200 -21.41 3.20 -0.89
C GLY A 200 -21.29 3.60 -2.38
N ASP A 201 -22.42 3.95 -2.95
CA ASP A 201 -22.55 4.37 -4.35
C ASP A 201 -22.47 5.90 -4.52
N GLU A 202 -22.33 6.65 -3.43
CA GLU A 202 -22.22 8.11 -3.40
C GLU A 202 -20.94 8.56 -2.70
N ASP A 203 -20.46 9.74 -3.08
CA ASP A 203 -19.31 10.39 -2.45
C ASP A 203 -19.65 10.84 -1.03
N GLU A 204 -18.75 10.58 -0.08
CA GLU A 204 -19.00 10.83 1.33
C GLU A 204 -18.00 11.82 1.93
N PRO A 205 -18.43 13.04 2.33
CA PRO A 205 -17.58 13.95 3.07
C PRO A 205 -17.16 13.35 4.42
N ALA A 206 -15.85 13.31 4.65
CA ALA A 206 -15.25 12.75 5.85
C ALA A 206 -14.18 13.68 6.43
N MET A 207 -13.84 13.43 7.68
CA MET A 207 -12.80 14.14 8.41
C MET A 207 -11.98 13.16 9.23
N ILE A 208 -10.66 13.32 9.16
CA ILE A 208 -9.71 12.62 10.01
C ILE A 208 -9.15 13.60 11.02
N GLN A 209 -9.37 13.31 12.30
CA GLN A 209 -8.82 14.09 13.41
C GLN A 209 -7.69 13.29 14.06
N VAL A 210 -6.51 13.90 14.18
CA VAL A 210 -5.37 13.32 14.93
C VAL A 210 -5.14 14.16 16.17
N LYS A 211 -5.07 13.51 17.33
CA LYS A 211 -4.77 14.09 18.65
C LYS A 211 -3.55 13.43 19.25
N TRP A 212 -2.82 14.17 20.07
CA TRP A 212 -1.66 13.62 20.75
C TRP A 212 -1.40 14.20 22.13
N THR A 213 -0.76 13.39 22.97
CA THR A 213 -0.22 13.79 24.27
C THR A 213 1.18 13.23 24.47
N GLY A 214 1.97 13.84 25.35
CA GLY A 214 3.32 13.37 25.69
C GLY A 214 4.41 13.67 24.64
N LEU A 215 4.05 14.21 23.46
CA LEU A 215 5.04 14.68 22.48
C LEU A 215 5.63 16.04 22.88
N PRO A 216 6.97 16.19 22.88
CA PRO A 216 7.65 17.48 23.01
C PRO A 216 7.31 18.44 21.88
N ASP A 217 7.62 19.71 22.10
CA ASP A 217 7.54 20.74 21.06
C ASP A 217 8.51 20.46 19.91
N GLY A 218 8.04 20.69 18.68
CA GLY A 218 8.86 20.60 17.47
C GLY A 218 8.71 19.32 16.64
N TYR A 219 8.06 18.28 17.17
CA TYR A 219 7.65 17.13 16.36
C TYR A 219 6.63 17.58 15.31
N THR A 220 6.74 17.05 14.11
CA THR A 220 5.70 17.17 13.08
C THR A 220 4.77 15.99 13.23
N VAL A 221 3.48 16.26 13.41
CA VAL A 221 2.41 15.26 13.42
C VAL A 221 1.55 15.51 12.20
N GLY A 222 1.17 14.46 11.50
CA GLY A 222 0.37 14.60 10.29
C GLY A 222 -0.48 13.39 9.96
N VAL A 223 -1.34 13.61 8.99
CA VAL A 223 -2.18 12.62 8.35
C VAL A 223 -2.08 12.83 6.84
N LYS A 224 -2.12 11.74 6.07
CA LYS A 224 -2.20 11.81 4.61
C LYS A 224 -2.88 10.57 4.03
N CYS A 225 -3.34 10.70 2.80
CA CYS A 225 -3.73 9.61 1.93
C CYS A 225 -3.35 10.02 0.51
N ASP A 226 -2.34 9.39 -0.09
CA ASP A 226 -1.84 9.84 -1.41
C ASP A 226 -2.91 9.74 -2.50
N ALA A 227 -3.90 8.84 -2.33
CA ALA A 227 -5.05 8.70 -3.20
C ALA A 227 -6.13 9.78 -2.99
N LEU A 228 -6.13 10.45 -1.83
CA LEU A 228 -7.05 11.53 -1.45
C LEU A 228 -6.21 12.73 -0.96
N PRO A 229 -5.59 13.48 -1.89
CA PRO A 229 -4.54 14.46 -1.55
C PRO A 229 -5.02 15.57 -0.60
N ASP A 230 -6.32 15.85 -0.56
CA ASP A 230 -6.93 16.81 0.35
C ASP A 230 -6.80 16.41 1.84
N LEU A 231 -6.53 15.13 2.13
CA LEU A 231 -6.24 14.67 3.49
C LEU A 231 -4.82 15.02 3.95
N GLU A 232 -3.89 15.41 3.07
CA GLU A 232 -2.52 15.71 3.48
C GLU A 232 -2.47 16.97 4.35
N LYS A 233 -2.27 16.77 5.66
CA LYS A 233 -2.10 17.86 6.62
C LYS A 233 -1.10 17.47 7.68
N SER A 234 -0.24 18.42 8.02
CA SER A 234 0.68 18.26 9.14
C SER A 234 0.86 19.57 9.90
N VAL A 235 1.18 19.47 11.18
CA VAL A 235 1.46 20.60 12.05
C VAL A 235 2.60 20.27 12.99
N LYS A 236 3.29 21.30 13.48
CA LYS A 236 4.27 21.12 14.55
C LYS A 236 3.56 21.05 15.90
N SER A 237 3.92 20.05 16.71
CA SER A 237 3.51 19.93 18.10
C SER A 237 4.01 21.15 18.88
N SER A 238 3.14 21.66 19.74
CA SER A 238 3.50 22.66 20.74
C SER A 238 2.57 22.53 21.94
N GLU A 239 2.86 23.25 23.03
CA GLU A 239 1.91 23.35 24.15
C GLU A 239 0.49 23.73 23.73
N LYS A 240 0.36 24.60 22.70
CA LYS A 240 -0.92 25.09 22.18
C LYS A 240 -1.51 24.23 21.05
N THR A 241 -0.69 23.39 20.42
CA THR A 241 -1.08 22.58 19.26
C THR A 241 -0.91 21.09 19.58
N ARG A 242 -2.03 20.46 19.93
CA ARG A 242 -2.10 19.02 20.30
C ARG A 242 -3.10 18.22 19.46
N MET A 243 -3.52 18.82 18.36
CA MET A 243 -4.52 18.26 17.47
C MET A 243 -4.37 18.85 16.06
N LEU A 244 -4.73 18.06 15.06
CA LEU A 244 -5.02 18.51 13.70
C LEU A 244 -6.27 17.80 13.18
N ALA A 245 -6.93 18.40 12.20
CA ALA A 245 -7.99 17.74 11.46
C ALA A 245 -7.88 18.08 9.96
N ALA A 246 -8.04 17.07 9.13
CA ALA A 246 -8.09 17.17 7.67
C ALA A 246 -9.43 16.62 7.20
N ALA A 247 -10.05 17.29 6.22
CA ALA A 247 -11.31 16.85 5.64
C ALA A 247 -11.14 16.56 4.16
N THR A 248 -11.93 15.64 3.66
CA THR A 248 -11.93 15.23 2.26
C THR A 248 -13.32 14.75 1.86
N VAL A 249 -13.50 14.53 0.57
CA VAL A 249 -14.63 13.77 0.04
C VAL A 249 -14.10 12.39 -0.34
N VAL A 250 -14.61 11.35 0.30
CA VAL A 250 -14.23 9.96 0.04
C VAL A 250 -15.10 9.44 -1.10
N PRO A 251 -14.53 9.16 -2.29
CA PRO A 251 -15.31 8.78 -3.46
C PRO A 251 -16.10 7.49 -3.24
N ALA A 252 -17.23 7.35 -3.94
CA ALA A 252 -17.96 6.09 -4.00
C ALA A 252 -17.04 4.91 -4.39
N GLY A 253 -17.16 3.79 -3.69
CA GLY A 253 -16.35 2.59 -3.91
C GLY A 253 -14.87 2.71 -3.52
N PHE A 254 -14.44 3.80 -2.88
CA PHE A 254 -13.05 3.95 -2.43
C PHE A 254 -12.68 2.87 -1.40
N ASP A 255 -11.50 2.28 -1.57
CA ASP A 255 -10.91 1.34 -0.61
C ASP A 255 -9.40 1.55 -0.56
N GLY A 256 -8.89 1.99 0.58
CA GLY A 256 -7.51 2.46 0.71
C GLY A 256 -7.08 2.67 2.15
N TYR A 257 -6.01 3.43 2.34
CA TYR A 257 -5.36 3.61 3.63
C TYR A 257 -5.04 5.06 3.91
N VAL A 258 -5.35 5.48 5.14
CA VAL A 258 -4.89 6.75 5.71
C VAL A 258 -3.65 6.49 6.55
N GLU A 259 -2.62 7.27 6.31
CA GLU A 259 -1.38 7.23 7.08
C GLU A 259 -1.38 8.32 8.14
N THR A 260 -1.29 7.93 9.41
CA THR A 260 -0.94 8.85 10.51
C THR A 260 0.57 8.75 10.74
N PHE A 261 1.25 9.89 10.80
CA PHE A 261 2.71 9.91 10.93
C PHE A 261 3.21 10.96 11.93
N VAL A 262 4.40 10.71 12.47
CA VAL A 262 5.14 11.62 13.35
C VAL A 262 6.63 11.60 12.98
N TYR A 263 7.27 12.77 12.96
CA TYR A 263 8.73 12.88 12.84
C TYR A 263 9.28 14.16 13.49
N ASN A 264 10.52 14.13 14.00
CA ASN A 264 11.22 15.31 14.54
C ASN A 264 12.44 15.76 13.70
N ASN A 265 12.82 14.99 12.67
CA ASN A 265 14.02 15.20 11.83
C ASN A 265 15.35 15.32 12.61
N ASP A 266 15.44 14.82 13.85
CA ASP A 266 16.67 14.83 14.65
C ASP A 266 17.59 13.62 14.34
N GLY A 267 17.10 12.70 13.49
CA GLY A 267 17.80 11.49 13.06
C GLY A 267 17.70 10.32 14.04
N LYS A 268 16.92 10.44 15.13
CA LYS A 268 16.64 9.38 16.10
C LYS A 268 15.19 8.95 15.98
N VAL A 269 14.98 7.71 15.51
CA VAL A 269 13.67 7.07 15.46
C VAL A 269 13.28 6.60 16.86
N GLU A 270 12.75 7.51 17.67
CA GLU A 270 12.26 7.19 19.02
C GLU A 270 11.20 8.19 19.46
N LEU A 271 10.05 7.68 19.91
CA LEU A 271 9.02 8.50 20.55
C LEU A 271 9.11 8.40 22.07
N PRO A 272 8.78 9.48 22.81
CA PRO A 272 8.80 9.47 24.26
C PRO A 272 7.90 8.38 24.85
N GLU A 273 8.35 7.75 25.93
CA GLU A 273 7.54 6.83 26.73
C GLU A 273 6.24 7.53 27.18
N ASN A 274 5.12 6.82 27.10
CA ASN A 274 3.77 7.31 27.38
C ASN A 274 3.26 8.41 26.43
N ALA A 275 3.96 8.70 25.33
CA ALA A 275 3.34 9.44 24.24
C ALA A 275 2.12 8.65 23.73
N LEU A 276 1.09 9.37 23.30
CA LEU A 276 -0.14 8.81 22.77
C LEU A 276 -0.51 9.56 21.48
N ILE A 277 -0.82 8.81 20.43
CA ILE A 277 -1.37 9.32 19.17
C ILE A 277 -2.74 8.66 18.93
N GLU A 278 -3.78 9.47 18.84
CA GLU A 278 -5.16 9.04 18.58
C GLU A 278 -5.60 9.57 17.21
N THR A 279 -6.15 8.69 16.37
CA THR A 279 -6.76 9.05 15.08
C THR A 279 -8.23 8.68 15.11
N LYS A 280 -9.08 9.66 14.84
CA LYS A 280 -10.54 9.53 14.79
C LYS A 280 -11.03 9.76 13.38
N PHE A 281 -11.93 8.89 12.94
CA PHE A 281 -12.60 8.93 11.66
C PHE A 281 -14.01 9.46 11.89
N LEU A 282 -14.36 10.55 11.22
CA LEU A 282 -15.69 11.15 11.29
C LEU A 282 -16.28 11.28 9.89
N THR A 283 -17.56 10.97 9.75
CA THR A 283 -18.30 11.14 8.48
C THR A 283 -19.42 12.15 8.63
N SER A 284 -19.74 12.83 7.55
CA SER A 284 -20.88 13.75 7.51
C SER A 284 -22.20 12.99 7.64
N VAL A 285 -23.21 13.65 8.20
CA VAL A 285 -24.55 13.10 8.33
C VAL A 285 -25.58 14.11 7.84
N SER A 286 -26.44 13.66 6.93
CA SER A 286 -27.53 14.49 6.39
C SER A 286 -28.54 14.86 7.48
N PHE A 287 -29.12 16.06 7.39
CA PHE A 287 -30.12 16.56 8.36
C PHE A 287 -31.33 15.63 8.56
N ASN A 288 -31.78 14.97 7.49
CA ASN A 288 -32.92 14.06 7.53
C ASN A 288 -32.57 12.66 8.08
N HIS A 289 -31.30 12.37 8.33
CA HIS A 289 -30.87 11.05 8.77
C HIS A 289 -31.08 10.88 10.28
N LYS A 290 -31.42 9.66 10.72
CA LYS A 290 -31.67 9.35 12.14
C LYS A 290 -30.44 9.55 13.02
N CYS A 291 -29.23 9.55 12.45
CA CYS A 291 -27.99 9.80 13.17
C CYS A 291 -27.70 11.29 13.40
N TYR A 292 -28.39 12.21 12.73
CA TYR A 292 -28.13 13.65 12.82
C TYR A 292 -28.14 14.20 14.26
N PRO A 293 -29.04 13.76 15.17
CA PRO A 293 -29.02 14.20 16.56
C PRO A 293 -27.74 13.84 17.33
N PHE A 294 -27.03 12.77 16.93
CA PHE A 294 -25.79 12.32 17.57
C PHE A 294 -24.53 12.98 17.01
N GLY A 295 -24.66 13.69 15.88
CA GLY A 295 -23.54 14.37 15.25
C GLY A 295 -23.14 15.66 15.95
N ARG A 296 -21.87 16.00 15.83
CA ARG A 296 -21.25 17.23 16.35
C ARG A 296 -20.92 18.19 15.22
N THR A 297 -21.08 19.48 15.44
CA THR A 297 -20.64 20.51 14.48
C THR A 297 -19.12 20.68 14.52
N LEU A 298 -18.58 21.36 13.50
CA LEU A 298 -17.15 21.74 13.48
C LEU A 298 -16.76 22.56 14.71
N GLN A 299 -17.61 23.51 15.11
CA GLN A 299 -17.40 24.33 16.30
C GLN A 299 -17.37 23.49 17.59
N GLU A 300 -18.29 22.53 17.73
CA GLU A 300 -18.30 21.63 18.88
C GLU A 300 -17.06 20.73 18.93
N LEU A 301 -16.44 20.45 17.78
CA LEU A 301 -15.18 19.72 17.66
C LEU A 301 -13.94 20.62 17.87
N GLY A 302 -14.13 21.93 18.03
CA GLY A 302 -13.06 22.90 18.19
C GLY A 302 -12.28 23.16 16.90
N LEU A 303 -12.97 23.09 15.75
CA LEU A 303 -12.40 23.24 14.42
C LEU A 303 -12.93 24.49 13.73
N GLU A 304 -12.06 25.13 12.95
CA GLU A 304 -12.40 26.34 12.21
C GLU A 304 -13.09 25.99 10.87
N PRO A 305 -14.11 26.74 10.45
CA PRO A 305 -14.93 26.44 9.26
C PRO A 305 -14.21 26.44 7.91
N ALA A 306 -13.12 27.20 7.80
CA ALA A 306 -12.61 27.67 6.50
C ALA A 306 -11.74 26.67 5.73
N GLU A 307 -11.55 25.44 6.21
CA GLU A 307 -10.55 24.50 5.67
C GLU A 307 -11.09 23.12 5.29
N HIS A 308 -12.42 22.93 5.20
CA HIS A 308 -12.98 21.58 5.14
C HIS A 308 -13.82 21.33 3.89
N ILE A 309 -13.21 20.68 2.89
CA ILE A 309 -13.83 20.33 1.61
C ILE A 309 -15.09 19.50 1.84
N GLY A 310 -16.21 19.92 1.23
CA GLY A 310 -17.50 19.25 1.35
C GLY A 310 -18.21 19.44 2.69
N LEU A 311 -17.65 20.19 3.63
CA LEU A 311 -18.22 20.45 4.96
C LEU A 311 -18.51 21.93 5.17
N THR A 312 -19.60 22.21 5.88
CA THR A 312 -20.02 23.56 6.28
C THR A 312 -20.04 23.68 7.81
N GLU A 313 -20.14 24.89 8.34
CA GLU A 313 -20.31 25.14 9.79
C GLU A 313 -21.49 24.39 10.42
N THR A 314 -22.55 24.17 9.63
CA THR A 314 -23.77 23.49 10.04
C THR A 314 -23.74 21.98 9.77
N SER A 315 -22.69 21.49 9.11
CA SER A 315 -22.49 20.07 8.89
C SER A 315 -22.26 19.39 10.23
N LYS A 316 -22.93 18.25 10.42
CA LYS A 316 -22.74 17.40 11.59
C LYS A 316 -21.92 16.19 11.21
N LEU A 317 -20.91 15.91 12.02
CA LEU A 317 -20.01 14.79 11.91
C LEU A 317 -20.30 13.77 13.01
N VAL A 318 -20.32 12.49 12.66
CA VAL A 318 -20.44 11.39 13.62
C VAL A 318 -19.14 10.59 13.61
N LEU A 319 -18.68 10.19 14.80
CA LEU A 319 -17.52 9.30 14.95
C LEU A 319 -17.87 7.91 14.43
N THR A 320 -17.12 7.42 13.46
CA THR A 320 -17.30 6.10 12.84
C THR A 320 -16.17 5.14 13.16
N GLY A 321 -15.00 5.65 13.58
CA GLY A 321 -13.86 4.83 13.97
C GLY A 321 -12.85 5.60 14.80
N GLU A 322 -12.05 4.88 15.59
CA GLU A 322 -10.98 5.43 16.41
C GLU A 322 -9.87 4.40 16.61
N CYS A 323 -8.62 4.83 16.43
CA CYS A 323 -7.43 4.05 16.68
C CYS A 323 -6.44 4.86 17.52
N SER A 324 -5.80 4.23 18.50
CA SER A 324 -4.84 4.86 19.40
C SER A 324 -3.56 4.04 19.51
N THR A 325 -2.41 4.71 19.54
CA THR A 325 -1.10 4.09 19.80
C THR A 325 -0.46 4.75 21.03
N ILE A 326 -0.14 3.95 22.04
CA ILE A 326 0.63 4.35 23.23
C ILE A 326 2.04 3.78 23.09
N PHE A 327 3.05 4.60 23.33
CA PHE A 327 4.46 4.20 23.28
C PHE A 327 4.94 3.78 24.67
N VAL A 328 5.62 2.64 24.75
CA VAL A 328 6.12 2.00 25.98
C VAL A 328 7.60 1.66 25.86
#